data_AF-A0A842N200-F1
#
_entry.id   AF-A0A842N200-F1
#
_cell.length_a   1.000
_cell.length_b   1.000
_cell.length_c   1.000
_cell.angle_alpha   90.00
_cell.angle_beta   90.00
_cell.angle_gamma   90.00
#
_symmetry.space_group_name_H-M   'P 1'
#
loop_
_entity.id
_entity.type
_entity.pdbx_description
1 polymer ?
#
loop_
_entity_poly.entity_id
_entity_poly.type
_entity_poly.pdbx_seq_one_letter_code
_entity_poly.pdbx_strand_id
1 'polypeptide(L)'
;MVEESGSAELLAIFAVFVVLTGLVALNTFESGYLRQMEVLQERMAVDTTRAVALAIESELNDSLRSAIAAAMFEAGRFAGSKAEVESRLRSYFNQRIAAGWAYSNFDNIYIPLSDENSLLVEWLPDGGLRAYGYLEASFTHVLGARAYGVKLDAGVSPRYGRMLHLANLAYGWAQRAADIAALEEELNENYSAEMFSFHIYWENGALKLTITELYGGRAITPENEG
;
A
#
# COMPACT_ATOMS: atom_id res chain seq x y z
N MET A 1 68.37 0.91 -63.79
CA MET A 1 67.04 1.31 -63.31
C MET A 1 66.56 0.21 -62.39
N VAL A 2 66.75 0.41 -61.09
CA VAL A 2 66.32 -0.53 -60.05
C VAL A 2 65.07 0.07 -59.42
N GLU A 3 63.97 -0.68 -59.54
CA GLU A 3 62.75 -0.74 -58.73
C GLU A 3 62.13 0.56 -58.17
N GLU A 4 61.08 1.04 -58.83
CA GLU A 4 59.98 1.80 -58.21
C GLU A 4 58.74 0.91 -57.92
N SER A 5 58.82 -0.41 -58.15
CA SER A 5 57.71 -1.35 -57.92
C SER A 5 57.40 -1.57 -56.44
N GLY A 6 58.39 -1.44 -55.54
CA GLY A 6 58.20 -1.67 -54.10
C GLY A 6 57.37 -0.58 -53.40
N SER A 7 57.35 0.65 -53.91
CA SER A 7 56.67 1.79 -53.27
C SER A 7 55.14 1.69 -53.37
N ALA A 8 54.62 1.29 -54.54
CA ALA A 8 53.18 1.14 -54.77
C ALA A 8 52.60 -0.08 -54.02
N GLU A 9 53.35 -1.17 -53.95
CA GLU A 9 52.97 -2.37 -53.18
C GLU A 9 52.95 -2.08 -51.67
N LEU A 10 53.94 -1.37 -51.15
CA LEU A 10 53.97 -0.90 -49.76
C LEU A 10 52.79 0.03 -49.44
N LEU A 11 52.45 0.95 -50.35
CA LEU A 11 51.29 1.84 -50.19
C LEU A 11 49.98 1.06 -50.18
N ALA A 12 49.83 0.06 -51.06
CA ALA A 12 48.65 -0.79 -51.11
C ALA A 12 48.49 -1.63 -49.84
N ILE A 13 49.58 -2.23 -49.34
CA ILE A 13 49.58 -2.98 -48.07
C ILE A 13 49.22 -2.05 -46.90
N PHE A 14 49.80 -0.84 -46.85
CA PHE A 14 49.48 0.13 -45.81
C PHE A 14 48.03 0.59 -45.87
N ALA A 15 47.49 0.88 -47.05
CA ALA A 15 46.10 1.26 -47.22
C ALA A 15 45.14 0.14 -46.79
N VAL A 16 45.41 -1.11 -47.18
CA VAL A 16 44.65 -2.28 -46.72
C VAL A 16 44.74 -2.44 -45.21
N PHE A 17 45.92 -2.27 -44.62
CA PHE A 17 46.11 -2.35 -43.18
C PHE A 17 45.32 -1.25 -42.43
N VAL A 18 45.34 -0.01 -42.90
CA VAL A 18 44.57 1.10 -42.33
C VAL A 18 43.07 0.84 -42.42
N VAL A 19 42.58 0.33 -43.56
CA VAL A 19 41.16 -0.01 -43.73
C VAL A 19 40.75 -1.14 -42.78
N LEU A 20 41.56 -2.20 -42.68
CA LEU A 20 41.27 -3.33 -41.79
C LEU A 20 41.31 -2.93 -40.32
N THR A 21 42.32 -2.16 -39.90
CA THR A 21 42.42 -1.68 -38.51
C THR A 21 41.29 -0.70 -38.17
N GLY A 22 40.89 0.17 -39.09
CA GLY A 22 39.73 1.04 -38.92
C GLY A 22 38.43 0.25 -38.76
N LEU A 23 38.24 -0.81 -39.55
CA LEU A 23 37.06 -1.67 -39.49
C LEU A 23 37.01 -2.48 -38.19
N VAL A 24 38.16 -3.00 -37.73
CA VAL A 24 38.28 -3.66 -36.41
C VAL A 24 37.98 -2.67 -35.28
N ALA A 25 38.50 -1.44 -35.34
CA ALA A 25 38.24 -0.42 -34.33
C ALA A 25 36.75 -0.05 -34.26
N LEU A 26 36.10 0.18 -35.41
CA LEU A 26 34.67 0.47 -35.48
C LEU A 26 33.82 -0.66 -34.88
N ASN A 27 34.07 -1.91 -35.28
CA ASN A 27 33.37 -3.06 -34.72
C ASN A 27 33.59 -3.20 -33.21
N THR A 28 34.79 -2.88 -32.72
CA THR A 28 35.12 -2.92 -31.30
C THR A 28 34.37 -1.83 -30.53
N PHE A 29 34.29 -0.60 -31.06
CA PHE A 29 33.54 0.49 -30.45
C PHE A 29 32.03 0.22 -30.44
N GLU A 30 31.47 -0.27 -31.55
CA GLU A 30 30.05 -0.62 -31.66
C GLU A 30 29.69 -1.73 -30.68
N SER A 31 30.49 -2.81 -30.65
CA SER A 31 30.29 -3.91 -29.69
C SER A 31 30.42 -3.46 -28.24
N GLY A 32 31.35 -2.54 -27.95
CA GLY A 32 31.53 -1.97 -26.62
C GLY A 32 30.34 -1.11 -26.18
N TYR A 33 29.81 -0.29 -27.08
CA TYR A 33 28.65 0.56 -26.82
C TYR A 33 27.38 -0.28 -26.60
N LEU A 34 27.15 -1.29 -27.44
CA LEU A 34 26.02 -2.21 -27.31
C LEU A 34 26.03 -2.93 -25.95
N ARG A 35 27.18 -3.45 -25.51
CA ARG A 35 27.32 -4.04 -24.16
C ARG A 35 27.01 -3.05 -23.05
N GLN A 36 27.50 -1.81 -23.16
CA GLN A 36 27.24 -0.80 -22.13
C GLN A 36 25.75 -0.45 -22.04
N MET A 37 25.07 -0.34 -23.20
CA MET A 37 23.63 -0.11 -23.24
C MET A 37 22.84 -1.29 -22.67
N GLU A 38 23.21 -2.53 -23.01
CA GLU A 38 22.57 -3.74 -22.48
C GLU A 38 22.67 -3.80 -20.95
N VAL A 39 23.88 -3.59 -20.40
CA VAL A 39 24.10 -3.54 -18.94
C VAL A 39 23.29 -2.42 -18.28
N LEU A 40 23.16 -1.27 -18.93
CA LEU A 40 22.37 -0.15 -18.41
C LEU A 40 20.87 -0.46 -18.43
N GLN A 41 20.38 -1.08 -19.50
CA GLN A 41 18.98 -1.51 -19.61
C GLN A 41 18.63 -2.60 -18.58
N GLU A 42 19.51 -3.58 -18.37
CA GLU A 42 19.33 -4.60 -17.33
C GLU A 42 19.24 -3.98 -15.93
N ARG A 43 20.13 -3.03 -15.60
CA ARG A 43 20.08 -2.33 -14.30
C ARG A 43 18.79 -1.55 -14.12
N MET A 44 18.38 -0.80 -15.15
CA MET A 44 17.11 -0.08 -15.11
C MET A 44 15.91 -1.01 -14.95
N ALA A 45 15.93 -2.19 -15.58
CA ALA A 45 14.89 -3.20 -15.43
C ALA A 45 14.81 -3.71 -13.99
N VAL A 46 15.96 -4.00 -13.37
CA VAL A 46 16.03 -4.43 -11.96
C VAL A 46 15.48 -3.35 -11.02
N ASP A 47 15.93 -2.10 -11.18
CA ASP A 47 15.48 -0.98 -10.35
C ASP A 47 13.98 -0.72 -10.51
N THR A 48 13.48 -0.77 -11.75
CA THR A 48 12.05 -0.61 -12.05
C THR A 48 11.23 -1.75 -11.44
N THR A 49 11.69 -3.00 -11.59
CA THR A 49 11.04 -4.18 -11.00
C THR A 49 10.91 -4.06 -9.49
N ARG A 50 11.99 -3.65 -8.83
CA ARG A 50 12.02 -3.44 -7.39
C ARG A 50 11.09 -2.30 -6.97
N ALA A 51 11.13 -1.17 -7.67
CA ALA A 51 10.29 -0.01 -7.36
C ALA A 51 8.80 -0.34 -7.49
N VAL A 52 8.39 -1.05 -8.54
CA VAL A 52 7.01 -1.48 -8.73
C VAL A 52 6.58 -2.48 -7.67
N ALA A 53 7.42 -3.46 -7.31
CA ALA A 53 7.12 -4.40 -6.24
C ALA A 53 6.89 -3.68 -4.90
N LEU A 54 7.75 -2.70 -4.56
CA LEU A 54 7.60 -1.87 -3.35
C LEU A 54 6.36 -0.97 -3.38
N ALA A 55 6.05 -0.40 -4.55
CA ALA A 55 4.84 0.42 -4.71
C ALA A 55 3.58 -0.41 -4.49
N ILE A 56 3.53 -1.62 -5.06
CA ILE A 56 2.40 -2.54 -4.87
C ILE A 56 2.34 -3.04 -3.43
N GLU A 57 3.47 -3.32 -2.78
CA GLU A 57 3.52 -3.64 -1.35
C GLU A 57 2.92 -2.52 -0.50
N SER A 58 3.32 -1.26 -0.74
CA SER A 58 2.77 -0.10 -0.02
C SER A 58 1.26 0.03 -0.25
N GLU A 59 0.83 -0.07 -1.51
CA GLU A 59 -0.58 0.04 -1.87
C GLU A 59 -1.44 -1.06 -1.22
N LEU A 60 -0.92 -2.29 -1.18
CA LEU A 60 -1.58 -3.41 -0.52
C LEU A 60 -1.69 -3.19 0.99
N ASN A 61 -0.66 -2.65 1.63
CA ASN A 61 -0.72 -2.32 3.06
C ASN A 61 -1.72 -1.19 3.37
N ASP A 62 -1.81 -0.18 2.51
CA ASP A 62 -2.80 0.90 2.63
C ASP A 62 -4.23 0.39 2.38
N SER A 63 -4.39 -0.49 1.39
CA SER A 63 -5.66 -1.17 1.09
C SER A 63 -6.09 -2.07 2.23
N LEU A 64 -5.15 -2.82 2.83
CA LEU A 64 -5.40 -3.66 3.99
C LEU A 64 -5.83 -2.82 5.19
N ARG A 65 -5.16 -1.69 5.45
CA ARG A 65 -5.57 -0.74 6.51
C ARG A 65 -6.99 -0.21 6.29
N SER A 66 -7.33 0.14 5.06
CA SER A 66 -8.67 0.61 4.69
C SER A 66 -9.72 -0.50 4.83
N ALA A 67 -9.38 -1.73 4.44
CA ALA A 67 -10.23 -2.90 4.60
C ALA A 67 -10.49 -3.23 6.07
N ILE A 68 -9.47 -3.15 6.94
CA ILE A 68 -9.62 -3.27 8.40
C ILE A 68 -10.65 -2.26 8.92
N ALA A 69 -10.46 -0.97 8.60
CA ALA A 69 -11.33 0.09 9.09
C ALA A 69 -12.78 -0.10 8.61
N ALA A 70 -12.98 -0.41 7.33
CA ALA A 70 -14.30 -0.66 6.76
C ALA A 70 -14.98 -1.88 7.39
N ALA A 71 -14.27 -3.00 7.55
CA ALA A 71 -14.80 -4.21 8.15
C ALA A 71 -15.21 -4.00 9.61
N MET A 72 -14.36 -3.31 10.40
CA MET A 72 -14.66 -2.97 11.78
C MET A 72 -15.89 -2.06 11.89
N PHE A 73 -16.00 -1.03 11.04
CA PHE A 73 -17.14 -0.11 11.04
C PHE A 73 -18.45 -0.84 10.70
N GLU A 74 -18.47 -1.61 9.62
CA GLU A 74 -19.69 -2.27 9.17
C GLU A 74 -20.13 -3.42 10.06
N ALA A 75 -19.19 -4.17 10.64
CA ALA A 75 -19.55 -5.20 11.61
C ALA A 75 -20.05 -4.55 12.90
N GLY A 76 -19.37 -3.50 13.37
CA GLY A 76 -19.75 -2.72 14.52
C GLY A 76 -21.18 -2.17 14.45
N ARG A 77 -21.58 -1.64 13.28
CA ARG A 77 -22.93 -1.12 13.01
C ARG A 77 -24.06 -2.11 13.33
N PHE A 78 -23.81 -3.41 13.22
CA PHE A 78 -24.83 -4.44 13.47
C PHE A 78 -24.50 -5.33 14.68
N ALA A 79 -23.66 -4.83 15.60
CA ALA A 79 -23.15 -5.60 16.74
C ALA A 79 -22.53 -6.95 16.33
N GLY A 80 -21.84 -6.95 15.19
CA GLY A 80 -21.24 -8.12 14.57
C GLY A 80 -20.05 -8.71 15.34
N SER A 81 -19.71 -9.95 14.99
CA SER A 81 -18.65 -10.71 15.68
C SER A 81 -17.24 -10.43 15.13
N LYS A 82 -16.21 -10.82 15.89
CA LYS A 82 -14.81 -10.77 15.42
C LYS A 82 -14.59 -11.57 14.13
N ALA A 83 -15.24 -12.73 14.02
CA ALA A 83 -15.17 -13.56 12.82
C ALA A 83 -15.79 -12.87 11.59
N GLU A 84 -16.84 -12.08 11.78
CA GLU A 84 -17.43 -11.29 10.69
C GLU A 84 -16.50 -10.16 10.23
N VAL A 85 -15.79 -9.50 11.16
CA VAL A 85 -14.76 -8.51 10.82
C VAL A 85 -13.65 -9.16 9.99
N GLU A 86 -13.11 -10.29 10.44
CA GLU A 86 -12.04 -11.01 9.74
C GLU A 86 -12.47 -11.47 8.34
N SER A 87 -13.70 -12.00 8.20
CA SER A 87 -14.26 -12.41 6.91
C SER A 87 -14.43 -11.23 5.96
N ARG A 88 -14.97 -10.10 6.43
CA ARG A 88 -15.18 -8.90 5.59
C ARG A 88 -13.87 -8.25 5.18
N LEU A 89 -12.93 -8.13 6.11
CA LEU A 89 -11.57 -7.65 5.85
C LEU A 89 -10.93 -8.45 4.71
N ARG A 90 -10.97 -9.78 4.80
CA ARG A 90 -10.37 -10.66 3.80
C ARG A 90 -11.07 -10.50 2.44
N SER A 91 -12.39 -10.38 2.43
CA SER A 91 -13.17 -10.12 1.21
C SER A 91 -12.75 -8.81 0.54
N TYR A 92 -12.71 -7.70 1.29
CA TYR A 92 -12.32 -6.38 0.75
C TYR A 92 -10.88 -6.35 0.24
N PHE A 93 -9.96 -6.96 0.99
CA PHE A 93 -8.58 -7.05 0.56
C PHE A 93 -8.41 -7.90 -0.71
N ASN A 94 -9.11 -9.03 -0.80
CA ASN A 94 -9.08 -9.90 -1.98
C ASN A 94 -9.75 -9.25 -3.20
N GLN A 95 -10.76 -8.39 -3.01
CA GLN A 95 -11.32 -7.59 -4.11
C GLN A 95 -10.27 -6.65 -4.72
N ARG A 96 -9.45 -5.99 -3.88
CA ARG A 96 -8.34 -5.16 -4.40
C ARG A 96 -7.31 -6.01 -5.13
N ILE A 97 -6.91 -7.16 -4.59
CA ILE A 97 -5.96 -8.06 -5.28
C ILE A 97 -6.53 -8.54 -6.62
N ALA A 98 -7.82 -8.91 -6.66
CA ALA A 98 -8.48 -9.38 -7.87
C ALA A 98 -8.58 -8.32 -8.97
N ALA A 99 -8.62 -7.03 -8.61
CA ALA A 99 -8.54 -5.94 -9.60
C ALA A 99 -7.20 -5.92 -10.35
N GLY A 100 -6.15 -6.50 -9.75
CA GLY A 100 -4.84 -6.67 -10.38
C GLY A 100 -4.08 -5.37 -10.61
N TRP A 101 -2.98 -5.49 -11.36
CA TRP A 101 -2.12 -4.39 -11.79
C TRP A 101 -1.67 -4.64 -13.23
N ALA A 102 -1.61 -3.57 -14.01
CA ALA A 102 -1.12 -3.62 -15.38
C ALA A 102 -0.06 -2.53 -15.57
N TYR A 103 1.18 -2.94 -15.83
CA TYR A 103 2.30 -2.06 -16.16
C TYR A 103 2.88 -2.50 -17.49
N SER A 104 3.09 -1.56 -18.42
CA SER A 104 3.55 -1.84 -19.79
C SER A 104 4.90 -2.54 -19.88
N ASN A 105 5.73 -2.42 -18.83
CA ASN A 105 7.10 -2.94 -18.81
C ASN A 105 7.21 -4.31 -18.12
N PHE A 106 6.07 -4.94 -17.81
CA PHE A 106 6.01 -6.23 -17.12
C PHE A 106 5.27 -7.25 -17.98
N ASP A 107 5.88 -8.43 -18.11
CA ASP A 107 5.24 -9.60 -18.73
C ASP A 107 4.20 -10.19 -17.78
N ASN A 108 4.51 -10.21 -16.49
CA ASN A 108 3.63 -10.80 -15.48
C ASN A 108 3.80 -10.11 -14.12
N ILE A 109 2.66 -9.78 -13.52
CA ILE A 109 2.53 -9.41 -12.11
C ILE A 109 1.47 -10.32 -11.52
N TYR A 110 1.91 -11.25 -10.68
CA TYR A 110 1.03 -12.21 -10.03
C TYR A 110 1.05 -12.00 -8.53
N ILE A 111 -0.12 -11.81 -7.94
CA ILE A 111 -0.32 -11.70 -6.50
C ILE A 111 -1.43 -12.67 -6.11
N PRO A 112 -1.17 -13.67 -5.27
CA PRO A 112 -2.19 -14.60 -4.83
C PRO A 112 -3.22 -13.90 -3.93
N LEU A 113 -4.48 -14.36 -3.98
CA LEU A 113 -5.49 -13.95 -3.00
C LEU A 113 -5.06 -14.37 -1.60
N SER A 114 -5.42 -13.57 -0.60
CA SER A 114 -5.10 -13.87 0.78
C SER A 114 -6.07 -14.92 1.37
N ASP A 115 -5.51 -15.82 2.16
CA ASP A 115 -6.17 -16.89 2.90
C ASP A 115 -5.68 -16.93 4.36
N GLU A 116 -6.23 -17.84 5.16
CA GLU A 116 -5.91 -17.95 6.60
C GLU A 116 -4.42 -18.20 6.88
N ASN A 117 -3.69 -18.74 5.89
CA ASN A 117 -2.26 -19.03 6.02
C ASN A 117 -1.37 -17.86 5.62
N SER A 118 -1.81 -17.05 4.66
CA SER A 118 -1.03 -15.93 4.12
C SER A 118 -1.32 -14.59 4.81
N LEU A 119 -2.45 -14.47 5.50
CA LEU A 119 -2.84 -13.28 6.27
C LEU A 119 -3.38 -13.67 7.65
N LEU A 120 -2.60 -13.37 8.67
CA LEU A 120 -2.92 -13.54 10.08
C LEU A 120 -3.56 -12.25 10.61
N VAL A 121 -4.56 -12.41 11.48
CA VAL A 121 -5.25 -11.31 12.14
C VAL A 121 -5.10 -11.45 13.65
N GLU A 122 -4.61 -10.40 14.28
CA GLU A 122 -4.39 -10.29 15.72
C GLU A 122 -5.26 -9.18 16.31
N TRP A 123 -6.09 -9.57 17.28
CA TRP A 123 -6.86 -8.63 18.07
C TRP A 123 -6.02 -8.14 19.25
N LEU A 124 -5.80 -6.83 19.31
CA LEU A 124 -5.05 -6.20 20.38
C LEU A 124 -5.91 -6.01 21.63
N PRO A 125 -5.31 -5.95 22.84
CA PRO A 125 -6.06 -5.77 24.10
C PRO A 125 -6.85 -4.48 24.21
N ASP A 126 -6.46 -3.44 23.46
CA ASP A 126 -7.18 -2.16 23.38
C ASP A 126 -8.46 -2.27 22.52
N GLY A 127 -8.66 -3.41 21.84
CA GLY A 127 -9.73 -3.67 20.87
C GLY A 127 -9.27 -3.54 19.41
N GLY A 128 -7.99 -3.23 19.18
CA GLY A 128 -7.41 -2.93 17.88
C GLY A 128 -7.30 -4.16 17.02
N LEU A 129 -7.07 -3.95 15.73
CA LEU A 129 -6.85 -5.03 14.79
C LEU A 129 -5.55 -4.81 14.04
N ARG A 130 -4.65 -5.80 14.13
CA ARG A 130 -3.46 -5.88 13.29
C ARG A 130 -3.60 -7.06 12.35
N ALA A 131 -3.36 -6.85 11.06
CA ALA A 131 -3.29 -7.89 10.06
C ALA A 131 -1.88 -7.91 9.45
N TYR A 132 -1.24 -9.07 9.46
CA TYR A 132 0.13 -9.23 8.96
C TYR A 132 0.31 -10.57 8.27
N GLY A 133 1.31 -10.65 7.39
CA GLY A 133 1.54 -11.85 6.61
C GLY A 133 2.49 -11.65 5.44
N TYR A 134 2.47 -12.62 4.54
CA TYR A 134 3.31 -12.62 3.34
C TYR A 134 2.56 -13.27 2.19
N LEU A 135 2.56 -12.60 1.04
CA LEU A 135 2.03 -13.14 -0.21
C LEU A 135 3.20 -13.57 -1.09
N GLU A 136 3.13 -14.79 -1.63
CA GLU A 136 4.08 -15.31 -2.61
C GLU A 136 3.88 -14.67 -3.99
N ALA A 137 4.01 -13.35 -4.05
CA ALA A 137 3.89 -12.56 -5.27
C ALA A 137 5.09 -12.79 -6.21
N SER A 138 4.89 -12.58 -7.50
CA SER A 138 5.96 -12.58 -8.50
C SER A 138 5.80 -11.44 -9.49
N PHE A 139 6.92 -10.81 -9.81
CA PHE A 139 7.03 -9.69 -10.75
C PHE A 139 8.07 -10.05 -11.79
N THR A 140 7.71 -10.00 -13.08
CA THR A 140 8.62 -10.28 -14.19
C THR A 140 8.59 -9.13 -15.19
N HIS A 141 9.73 -8.45 -15.32
CA HIS A 141 9.94 -7.40 -16.32
C HIS A 141 10.14 -8.01 -17.71
N VAL A 142 9.76 -7.28 -18.76
CA VAL A 142 9.95 -7.68 -20.18
C VAL A 142 11.42 -7.92 -20.58
N LEU A 143 12.37 -7.50 -19.74
CA LEU A 143 13.82 -7.69 -19.90
C LEU A 143 14.36 -8.81 -18.99
N GLY A 144 13.47 -9.62 -18.40
CA GLY A 144 13.82 -10.79 -17.60
C GLY A 144 14.12 -10.54 -16.11
N ALA A 145 14.20 -9.28 -15.66
CA ALA A 145 14.37 -8.95 -14.25
C ALA A 145 13.17 -9.44 -13.41
N ARG A 146 13.43 -9.98 -12.21
CA ARG A 146 12.40 -10.58 -11.34
C ARG A 146 12.46 -10.09 -9.91
N ALA A 147 11.30 -9.96 -9.28
CA ALA A 147 11.15 -9.76 -7.84
C ALA A 147 10.06 -10.71 -7.29
N TYR A 148 10.12 -10.97 -5.99
CA TYR A 148 9.26 -11.95 -5.34
C TYR A 148 8.84 -11.48 -3.96
N GLY A 149 7.61 -11.85 -3.60
CA GLY A 149 7.08 -11.58 -2.28
C GLY A 149 6.47 -10.21 -2.12
N VAL A 150 5.45 -10.14 -1.28
CA VAL A 150 4.94 -8.90 -0.71
C VAL A 150 4.73 -9.12 0.77
N LYS A 151 5.30 -8.24 1.59
CA LYS A 151 5.06 -8.24 3.03
C LYS A 151 3.79 -7.47 3.36
N LEU A 152 2.94 -8.05 4.20
CA LEU A 152 1.75 -7.42 4.76
C LEU A 152 1.98 -7.12 6.23
N ASP A 153 1.73 -5.88 6.63
CA ASP A 153 1.74 -5.40 8.01
C ASP A 153 0.91 -4.11 8.09
N ALA A 154 -0.36 -4.26 8.42
CA ALA A 154 -1.28 -3.15 8.64
C ALA A 154 -1.93 -3.28 10.01
N GLY A 155 -2.01 -2.15 10.72
CA GLY A 155 -2.70 -2.06 12.00
C GLY A 155 -3.63 -0.87 12.01
N VAL A 156 -4.79 -1.06 12.62
CA VAL A 156 -5.71 0.03 12.97
C VAL A 156 -5.93 -0.03 14.48
N SER A 157 -5.59 1.06 15.17
CA SER A 157 -5.97 1.21 16.57
C SER A 157 -7.49 1.31 16.68
N PRO A 158 -8.08 0.76 17.75
CA PRO A 158 -9.52 0.63 17.91
C PRO A 158 -10.14 1.95 18.32
N ARG A 159 -10.28 2.85 17.37
CA ARG A 159 -11.02 4.07 17.61
C ARG A 159 -12.52 3.78 17.64
N TYR A 160 -13.01 2.84 16.84
CA TYR A 160 -14.44 2.50 16.81
C TYR A 160 -14.96 1.86 18.10
N GLY A 161 -14.30 0.82 18.62
CA GLY A 161 -14.73 0.16 19.86
C GLY A 161 -14.68 1.10 21.06
N ARG A 162 -13.62 1.92 21.14
CA ARG A 162 -13.49 2.98 22.15
C ARG A 162 -14.58 4.05 21.99
N MET A 163 -14.82 4.52 20.78
CA MET A 163 -15.80 5.57 20.48
C MET A 163 -17.24 5.10 20.74
N LEU A 164 -17.58 3.85 20.39
CA LEU A 164 -18.89 3.25 20.72
C LEU A 164 -19.05 3.05 22.23
N HIS A 165 -18.00 2.58 22.92
CA HIS A 165 -18.02 2.45 24.37
C HIS A 165 -18.23 3.82 25.05
N LEU A 166 -17.48 4.83 24.63
CA LEU A 166 -17.58 6.20 25.14
C LEU A 166 -18.93 6.82 24.81
N ALA A 167 -19.48 6.58 23.61
CA ALA A 167 -20.82 7.07 23.25
C ALA A 167 -21.91 6.48 24.15
N ASN A 168 -21.90 5.16 24.39
CA ASN A 168 -22.87 4.50 25.27
C ASN A 168 -22.76 4.98 26.73
N LEU A 169 -21.52 5.15 27.20
CA LEU A 169 -21.23 5.58 28.55
C LEU A 169 -21.63 7.06 28.75
N ALA A 170 -21.28 7.94 27.81
CA ALA A 170 -21.69 9.33 27.82
C ALA A 170 -23.21 9.49 27.67
N TYR A 171 -23.87 8.67 26.86
CA TYR A 171 -25.33 8.66 26.75
C TYR A 171 -26.00 8.27 28.08
N GLY A 172 -25.49 7.22 28.74
CA GLY A 172 -25.97 6.79 30.06
C GLY A 172 -25.69 7.81 31.18
N TRP A 173 -24.69 8.67 31.03
CA TRP A 173 -24.45 9.80 31.94
C TRP A 173 -25.37 10.97 31.63
N ALA A 174 -25.54 11.32 30.36
CA ALA A 174 -26.39 12.40 29.90
C ALA A 174 -27.87 12.19 30.26
N GLN A 175 -28.38 10.95 30.25
CA GLN A 175 -29.73 10.63 30.73
C GLN A 175 -29.98 10.97 32.21
N ARG A 176 -28.92 11.04 33.01
CA ARG A 176 -28.98 11.28 34.47
C ARG A 176 -28.40 12.64 34.87
N ALA A 177 -27.82 13.38 33.92
CA ALA A 177 -27.16 14.64 34.19
C ALA A 177 -28.19 15.74 34.45
N ALA A 178 -27.97 16.51 35.52
CA ALA A 178 -28.76 17.69 35.80
C ALA A 178 -28.40 18.87 34.87
N ASP A 179 -27.15 18.90 34.40
CA ASP A 179 -26.63 19.88 33.46
C ASP A 179 -25.83 19.16 32.37
N ILE A 180 -26.36 19.19 31.15
CA ILE A 180 -25.76 18.52 30.00
C ILE A 180 -24.60 19.33 29.42
N ALA A 181 -24.64 20.66 29.52
CA ALA A 181 -23.57 21.51 29.01
C ALA A 181 -22.28 21.30 29.84
N ALA A 182 -22.43 21.23 31.17
CA ALA A 182 -21.32 20.91 32.06
C ALA A 182 -20.75 19.50 31.80
N LEU A 183 -21.60 18.50 31.56
CA LEU A 183 -21.16 17.15 31.20
C LEU A 183 -20.42 17.12 29.86
N GLU A 184 -20.92 17.86 28.85
CA GLU A 184 -20.27 17.97 27.55
C GLU A 184 -18.86 18.57 27.69
N GLU A 185 -18.70 19.64 28.46
CA GLU A 185 -17.40 20.26 28.72
C GLU A 185 -16.45 19.29 29.42
N GLU A 186 -16.92 18.59 30.47
CA GLU A 186 -16.14 17.59 31.21
C GLU A 186 -15.69 16.42 30.31
N LEU A 187 -16.57 15.92 29.44
CA LEU A 187 -16.23 14.87 28.49
C LEU A 187 -15.20 15.34 27.46
N ASN A 188 -15.37 16.55 26.91
CA ASN A 188 -14.44 17.12 25.96
C ASN A 188 -13.07 17.36 26.60
N GLU A 189 -13.00 17.80 27.86
CA GLU A 189 -11.73 17.98 28.58
C GLU A 189 -11.05 16.63 28.86
N ASN A 190 -11.78 15.69 29.45
CA ASN A 190 -11.24 14.38 29.87
C ASN A 190 -10.75 13.52 28.71
N TYR A 191 -11.40 13.63 27.55
CA TYR A 191 -11.07 12.83 26.35
C TYR A 191 -10.39 13.65 25.26
N SER A 192 -10.01 14.90 25.55
CA SER A 192 -9.25 15.78 24.61
C SER A 192 -7.93 15.14 24.18
N ALA A 193 -7.22 14.49 25.10
CA ALA A 193 -5.97 13.78 24.83
C ALA A 193 -6.15 12.57 23.89
N GLU A 194 -7.36 11.98 23.87
CA GLU A 194 -7.76 10.93 22.93
C GLU A 194 -8.30 11.49 21.60
N MET A 195 -8.36 12.83 21.46
CA MET A 195 -8.82 13.56 20.27
C MET A 195 -10.29 13.28 19.90
N PHE A 196 -11.11 13.00 20.91
CA PHE A 196 -12.56 12.91 20.76
C PHE A 196 -13.23 14.21 21.16
N SER A 197 -14.29 14.57 20.43
CA SER A 197 -15.19 15.66 20.78
C SER A 197 -16.60 15.16 20.94
N PHE A 198 -17.26 15.59 22.01
CA PHE A 198 -18.62 15.25 22.35
C PHE A 198 -19.51 16.45 22.12
N HIS A 199 -20.69 16.22 21.56
CA HIS A 199 -21.75 17.20 21.47
C HIS A 199 -23.07 16.56 21.90
N ILE A 200 -23.67 17.05 22.97
CA ILE A 200 -24.85 16.47 23.60
C ILE A 200 -25.95 17.52 23.59
N TYR A 201 -27.09 17.19 23.00
CA TYR A 201 -28.16 18.15 22.80
C TYR A 201 -29.53 17.50 22.86
N TRP A 202 -30.54 18.29 23.17
CA TRP A 202 -31.94 17.89 23.06
C TRP A 202 -32.48 18.33 21.70
N GLU A 203 -33.07 17.39 20.97
CA GLU A 203 -33.77 17.70 19.73
C GLU A 203 -35.11 16.95 19.73
N ASN A 204 -36.22 17.70 19.59
CA ASN A 204 -37.59 17.19 19.65
C ASN A 204 -37.93 16.39 20.93
N GLY A 205 -37.31 16.74 22.07
CA GLY A 205 -37.52 16.05 23.35
C GLY A 205 -36.78 14.71 23.46
N ALA A 206 -35.99 14.34 22.45
CA ALA A 206 -35.06 13.21 22.52
C ALA A 206 -33.65 13.72 22.83
N LEU A 207 -32.95 12.98 23.70
CA LEU A 207 -31.55 13.22 24.00
C LEU A 207 -30.71 12.65 22.84
N LYS A 208 -29.90 13.50 22.23
CA LYS A 208 -28.95 13.13 21.17
C LYS A 208 -27.53 13.35 21.66
N LEU A 209 -26.64 12.49 21.19
CA LEU A 209 -25.22 12.57 21.47
C LEU A 209 -24.44 12.35 20.19
N THR A 210 -23.55 13.26 19.87
CA THR A 210 -22.61 13.11 18.76
C THR A 210 -21.23 12.95 19.34
N ILE A 211 -20.51 11.91 18.93
CA ILE A 211 -19.07 11.80 19.16
C ILE A 211 -18.36 11.96 17.81
N THR A 212 -17.36 12.84 17.79
CA THR A 212 -16.57 13.16 16.60
C THR A 212 -15.11 12.93 16.88
N GLU A 213 -14.45 12.20 15.99
CA GLU A 213 -13.00 12.06 16.02
C GLU A 213 -12.34 13.19 15.22
N LEU A 214 -11.48 13.97 15.88
CA LEU A 214 -10.87 15.16 15.29
C LEU A 214 -9.81 14.86 14.20
N TYR A 215 -9.43 13.60 14.00
CA TYR A 215 -8.50 13.17 12.93
C TYR A 215 -9.19 12.65 11.66
N GLY A 216 -10.53 12.68 11.58
CA GLY A 216 -11.24 11.94 10.54
C GLY A 216 -12.70 12.31 10.28
N GLY A 217 -13.12 13.56 10.56
CA GLY A 217 -14.25 14.22 9.89
C GLY A 217 -15.60 13.48 9.78
N ARG A 218 -15.95 12.56 10.69
CA ARG A 218 -17.29 11.97 10.75
C ARG A 218 -17.83 11.98 12.17
N ALA A 219 -18.95 12.68 12.33
CA ALA A 219 -19.84 12.63 13.47
C ALA A 219 -20.69 11.35 13.42
N ILE A 220 -20.73 10.58 14.52
CA ILE A 220 -21.70 9.49 14.70
C ILE A 220 -22.73 9.94 15.74
N THR A 221 -24.02 9.83 15.41
CA THR A 221 -25.15 10.02 16.34
C THR A 221 -25.86 8.68 16.55
N PRO A 222 -26.44 8.42 17.75
CA PRO A 222 -27.22 7.22 18.03
C PRO A 222 -28.51 7.11 17.21
N GLU A 223 -28.87 8.17 16.47
CA GLU A 223 -30.06 8.21 15.61
C GLU A 223 -29.79 7.85 14.16
N ASN A 224 -28.53 7.69 13.77
CA ASN A 224 -28.16 7.18 12.45
C ASN A 224 -28.31 5.64 12.36
N GLU A 225 -28.86 5.01 13.39
CA GLU A 225 -29.25 3.61 13.45
C GLU A 225 -30.77 3.49 13.55
N GLY A 226 -31.43 3.79 12.42
CA GLY A 226 -32.78 3.31 12.08
C GLY A 226 -32.70 2.31 10.94
#